data_AF-A0A5B6TIG4-F1
#
_entry.id   AF-A0A5B6TIG4-F1
#
_cell.length_a   1.000
_cell.length_b   1.000
_cell.length_c   1.000
_cell.angle_alpha   90.00
_cell.angle_beta   90.00
_cell.angle_gamma   90.00
#
_symmetry.space_group_name_H-M   'P 1'
#
loop_
_entity.id
_entity.type
_entity.pdbx_description
1 polymer ?
#
loop_
_entity_poly.entity_id
_entity_poly.type
_entity_poly.pdbx_seq_one_letter_code
_entity_poly.pdbx_strand_id
1 'polypeptide(L)'
;MKRILLTILIIVGISFASFAQRGTYTYNVDPDTKQVSNFITRYYFTHVYSEKFNSDQSLRTDRAKINIYIQVLSDGTGKLVEDINGNQTEFLVSSCFKHEDHYKFEMTNSEGIAWVGTLFLKNKNIEKFSRESASDITVFFLPNSIHVK
;
A
#
# COMPACT_ATOMS: atom_id res chain seq x y z
N MET A 1 16.09 -20.12 -42.83
CA MET A 1 14.99 -19.43 -42.13
C MET A 1 13.75 -20.30 -42.16
N LYS A 2 13.21 -20.69 -41.00
CA LYS A 2 11.79 -21.03 -40.79
C LYS A 2 11.55 -21.04 -39.28
N ARG A 3 10.82 -20.03 -38.80
CA ARG A 3 10.33 -19.95 -37.43
C ARG A 3 9.14 -20.92 -37.31
N ILE A 4 9.10 -21.74 -36.27
CA ILE A 4 7.89 -22.47 -35.89
C ILE A 4 7.47 -21.95 -34.52
N LEU A 5 6.28 -21.35 -34.53
CA LEU A 5 5.56 -20.72 -33.44
C LEU A 5 4.96 -21.81 -32.55
N LEU A 6 5.30 -21.85 -31.26
CA LEU A 6 4.67 -22.75 -30.31
C LEU A 6 3.52 -22.03 -29.61
N THR A 7 2.29 -22.34 -30.04
CA THR A 7 1.06 -21.89 -29.39
C THR A 7 0.86 -22.71 -28.12
N ILE A 8 0.95 -22.08 -26.95
CA ILE A 8 0.49 -22.67 -25.68
C ILE A 8 -0.73 -21.87 -25.23
N LEU A 9 -1.90 -22.49 -25.39
CA LEU A 9 -3.16 -22.07 -24.81
C LEU A 9 -3.22 -22.61 -23.37
N ILE A 10 -3.14 -21.74 -22.36
CA ILE A 10 -3.50 -22.10 -20.99
C ILE A 10 -4.66 -21.20 -20.57
N ILE A 11 -5.85 -21.80 -20.50
CA ILE A 11 -7.01 -21.26 -19.80
C ILE A 11 -7.06 -21.99 -18.46
N VAL A 12 -6.74 -21.29 -17.36
CA VAL A 12 -7.16 -21.67 -16.00
C VAL A 12 -7.67 -20.40 -15.33
N GLY A 13 -8.96 -20.40 -15.02
CA GLY A 13 -9.64 -19.30 -14.36
C GLY A 13 -9.31 -19.25 -12.88
N ILE A 14 -8.98 -18.06 -12.40
CA ILE A 14 -9.29 -17.59 -11.04
C ILE A 14 -9.67 -16.13 -11.20
N SER A 15 -10.90 -15.78 -10.85
CA SER A 15 -11.34 -14.40 -10.72
C SER A 15 -10.59 -13.76 -9.57
N PHE A 16 -9.37 -13.27 -9.80
CA PHE A 16 -8.78 -12.31 -8.89
C PHE A 16 -9.67 -11.09 -8.94
N ALA A 17 -10.28 -10.73 -7.81
CA ALA A 17 -10.89 -9.41 -7.67
C ALA A 17 -9.82 -8.42 -8.11
N SER A 18 -10.04 -7.78 -9.26
CA SER A 18 -9.11 -6.83 -9.83
C SER A 18 -9.02 -5.66 -8.87
N PHE A 19 -7.96 -5.62 -8.05
CA PHE A 19 -7.50 -4.36 -7.48
C PHE A 19 -7.10 -3.53 -8.68
N ALA A 20 -7.90 -2.51 -9.00
CA ALA A 20 -7.59 -1.62 -10.10
C ALA A 20 -6.39 -0.74 -9.69
N GLN A 21 -5.19 -1.31 -9.76
CA GLN A 21 -3.96 -0.55 -9.80
C GLN A 21 -3.98 0.23 -11.12
N ARG A 22 -4.32 1.52 -11.05
CA ARG A 22 -4.39 2.37 -12.24
C ARG A 22 -3.07 3.12 -12.36
N GLY A 23 -2.13 2.59 -13.14
CA GLY A 23 -0.92 3.33 -13.54
C GLY A 23 0.29 2.48 -13.90
N THR A 24 1.02 2.92 -14.92
CA THR A 24 2.45 2.64 -15.08
C THR A 24 3.21 3.56 -14.13
N TYR A 25 3.93 3.00 -13.17
CA TYR A 25 4.69 3.79 -12.19
C TYR A 25 6.16 3.83 -12.61
N THR A 26 6.69 5.02 -12.80
CA THR A 26 8.13 5.24 -12.87
C THR A 26 8.57 5.68 -11.48
N TYR A 27 9.51 4.96 -10.88
CA TYR A 27 10.14 5.35 -9.62
C TYR A 27 11.62 5.03 -9.74
N ASN A 28 12.45 5.77 -9.00
CA ASN A 28 13.87 5.47 -8.88
C ASN A 28 14.12 4.87 -7.51
N VAL A 29 15.07 3.94 -7.44
CA VAL A 29 15.58 3.39 -6.18
C VAL A 29 17.07 3.64 -6.17
N ASP A 30 17.53 4.35 -5.15
CA ASP A 30 18.96 4.48 -4.89
C ASP A 30 19.53 3.08 -4.53
N PRO A 31 20.57 2.59 -5.23
CA PRO A 31 21.03 1.22 -5.07
C PRO A 31 21.67 0.95 -3.70
N ASP A 32 22.19 1.98 -3.03
CA ASP A 32 22.95 1.85 -1.79
C ASP A 32 22.03 2.05 -0.58
N THR A 33 21.28 3.15 -0.58
CA THR A 33 20.39 3.55 0.53
C THR A 33 19.00 2.94 0.44
N LYS A 34 18.61 2.42 -0.74
CA LYS A 34 17.25 1.99 -1.06
C LYS A 34 16.19 3.09 -0.98
N GLN A 35 16.61 4.36 -0.91
CA GLN A 35 15.70 5.49 -0.96
C GLN A 35 14.92 5.49 -2.29
N VAL A 36 13.61 5.72 -2.19
CA VAL A 36 12.71 5.79 -3.34
C VAL A 36 12.44 7.25 -3.67
N SER A 37 12.43 7.59 -4.96
CA SER A 37 12.04 8.90 -5.45
C SER A 37 11.14 8.80 -6.67
N ASN A 38 10.39 9.88 -6.93
CA ASN A 38 9.42 10.00 -8.03
C ASN A 38 8.30 8.94 -8.00
N PHE A 39 7.97 8.41 -6.83
CA PHE A 39 6.96 7.37 -6.68
C PHE A 39 5.57 7.97 -6.45
N ILE A 40 4.72 7.93 -7.47
CA ILE A 40 3.34 8.43 -7.39
C ILE A 40 2.38 7.28 -7.63
N THR A 41 1.52 6.98 -6.69
CA THR A 41 0.56 5.88 -6.84
C THR A 41 -0.75 6.16 -6.12
N ARG A 42 -1.81 5.48 -6.59
CA ARG A 42 -3.12 5.50 -5.96
C ARG A 42 -3.66 4.09 -5.89
N TYR A 43 -4.16 3.74 -4.71
CA TYR A 43 -4.71 2.44 -4.40
C TYR A 43 -6.12 2.59 -3.88
N TYR A 44 -6.99 1.68 -4.31
CA TYR A 44 -8.42 1.69 -4.02
C TYR A 44 -8.79 0.35 -3.40
N PHE A 45 -9.34 0.39 -2.20
CA PHE A 45 -9.82 -0.77 -1.48
C PHE A 45 -11.32 -0.66 -1.26
N THR A 46 -12.09 -1.64 -1.72
CA THR A 46 -13.56 -1.63 -1.65
C THR A 46 -14.12 -2.40 -0.46
N HIS A 47 -13.29 -3.24 0.17
CA HIS A 47 -13.61 -4.04 1.35
C HIS A 47 -12.35 -4.18 2.18
N VAL A 48 -12.29 -3.45 3.29
CA VAL A 48 -11.13 -3.43 4.17
C VAL A 48 -11.55 -3.81 5.58
N TYR A 49 -10.70 -4.61 6.23
CA TYR A 49 -10.74 -4.85 7.66
C TYR A 49 -9.64 -3.99 8.28
N SER A 50 -10.01 -3.13 9.22
CA SER A 50 -9.06 -2.43 10.06
C SER A 50 -8.95 -3.13 11.40
N GLU A 51 -7.74 -3.46 11.82
CA GLU A 51 -7.50 -3.81 13.22
C GLU A 51 -6.84 -2.61 13.87
N LYS A 52 -7.38 -2.14 14.99
CA LYS A 52 -6.75 -1.12 15.82
C LYS A 52 -6.43 -1.77 17.15
N PHE A 53 -5.14 -1.95 17.43
CA PHE A 53 -4.69 -2.39 18.74
C PHE A 53 -4.76 -1.19 19.68
N ASN A 54 -5.90 -0.99 20.36
CA ASN A 54 -5.97 -0.11 21.51
C ASN A 54 -5.51 -0.89 22.76
N SER A 55 -5.34 -0.17 23.88
CA SER A 55 -4.95 -0.74 25.18
C SER A 55 -5.89 -1.84 25.72
N ASP A 56 -7.07 -2.02 25.13
CA ASP A 56 -8.05 -3.06 25.47
C ASP A 56 -7.92 -4.34 24.62
N GLN A 57 -6.98 -4.38 23.66
CA GLN A 57 -6.77 -5.48 22.71
C GLN A 57 -8.03 -5.91 21.93
N SER A 58 -9.04 -5.03 21.81
CA SER A 58 -10.29 -5.40 21.15
C SER A 58 -10.18 -5.27 19.62
N LEU A 59 -10.50 -6.36 18.92
CA LEU A 59 -10.54 -6.40 17.45
C LEU A 59 -11.87 -5.79 16.95
N ARG A 60 -11.84 -4.59 16.38
CA ARG A 60 -13.01 -3.96 15.77
C ARG A 60 -12.95 -4.05 14.26
N THR A 61 -13.83 -4.86 13.67
CA THR A 61 -13.98 -4.95 12.21
C THR A 61 -14.95 -3.89 11.68
N ASP A 62 -14.44 -2.90 10.95
CA ASP A 62 -15.28 -1.93 10.24
C ASP A 62 -15.10 -2.11 8.71
N ARG A 63 -16.20 -2.26 7.96
CA ARG A 63 -16.15 -2.28 6.49
C ARG A 63 -16.04 -0.84 5.98
N ALA A 64 -14.98 -0.53 5.24
CA ALA A 64 -14.79 0.80 4.64
C ALA A 64 -14.31 0.73 3.18
N LYS A 65 -14.62 1.79 2.42
CA LYS A 65 -13.94 2.14 1.17
C LYS A 65 -12.72 2.98 1.54
N ILE A 66 -11.55 2.59 1.07
CA ILE A 66 -10.29 3.28 1.40
C ILE A 66 -9.53 3.63 0.14
N ASN A 67 -9.09 4.88 0.05
CA ASN A 67 -8.19 5.32 -0.99
C ASN A 67 -6.88 5.74 -0.37
N ILE A 68 -5.78 5.14 -0.81
CA ILE A 68 -4.44 5.55 -0.42
C ILE A 68 -3.80 6.21 -1.63
N TYR A 69 -3.50 7.49 -1.52
CA TYR A 69 -2.70 8.22 -2.49
C TYR A 69 -1.32 8.48 -1.90
N ILE A 70 -0.28 8.12 -2.64
CA ILE A 70 1.11 8.29 -2.24
C ILE A 70 1.80 9.10 -3.33
N GLN A 71 2.51 10.12 -2.92
CA GLN A 71 3.38 10.91 -3.77
C GLN A 71 4.70 11.07 -3.06
N VAL A 72 5.77 10.54 -3.64
CA VAL A 72 7.16 10.76 -3.23
C VAL A 72 7.84 11.53 -4.34
N LEU A 73 8.41 12.67 -4.00
CA LEU A 73 9.08 13.60 -4.90
C LEU A 73 10.50 13.12 -5.23
N SER A 74 11.21 13.92 -6.03
CA SER A 74 12.57 13.60 -6.45
C SER A 74 13.58 13.58 -5.30
N ASP A 75 13.31 14.33 -4.22
CA ASP A 75 14.16 14.42 -3.02
C ASP A 75 13.82 13.36 -1.95
N GLY A 76 12.87 12.47 -2.23
CA GLY A 76 12.44 11.42 -1.30
C GLY A 76 11.41 11.86 -0.26
N THR A 77 11.04 13.15 -0.21
CA THR A 77 9.94 13.66 0.61
C THR A 77 8.60 13.51 -0.11
N GLY A 78 7.48 13.78 0.56
CA GLY A 78 6.21 13.81 -0.13
C GLY A 78 4.98 13.80 0.76
N LYS A 79 3.93 13.14 0.26
CA LYS A 79 2.61 13.11 0.88
C LYS A 79 1.98 11.72 0.76
N LEU A 80 1.35 11.28 1.84
CA LEU A 80 0.43 10.15 1.84
C LEU A 80 -0.94 10.66 2.29
N VAL A 81 -1.96 10.48 1.45
CA VAL A 81 -3.35 10.79 1.77
C VAL A 81 -4.11 9.49 1.87
N GLU A 82 -4.71 9.29 3.03
CA GLU A 82 -5.67 8.23 3.26
C GLU A 82 -7.08 8.83 3.27
N ASP A 83 -7.98 8.26 2.49
CA ASP A 83 -9.39 8.61 2.47
C ASP A 83 -10.20 7.40 2.88
N ILE A 84 -10.80 7.43 4.07
CA ILE A 84 -11.68 6.37 4.57
C ILE A 84 -13.12 6.87 4.51
N ASN A 85 -13.92 6.29 3.60
CA ASN A 85 -15.32 6.66 3.41
C ASN A 85 -15.57 8.17 3.22
N GLY A 86 -14.65 8.90 2.59
CA GLY A 86 -14.72 10.35 2.38
C GLY A 86 -14.05 11.17 3.48
N ASN A 87 -13.58 10.55 4.57
CA ASN A 87 -12.81 11.23 5.61
C ASN A 87 -11.31 11.13 5.31
N GLN A 88 -10.69 12.27 5.02
CA GLN A 88 -9.30 12.34 4.59
C GLN A 88 -8.36 12.64 5.74
N THR A 89 -7.32 11.82 5.87
CA THR A 89 -6.17 12.04 6.73
C THR A 89 -4.93 12.21 5.87
N GLU A 90 -4.15 13.25 6.13
CA GLU A 90 -2.93 13.55 5.40
C GLU A 90 -1.70 13.34 6.27
N PHE A 91 -0.66 12.79 5.65
CA PHE A 91 0.65 12.59 6.25
C PHE A 91 1.71 13.23 5.37
N LEU A 92 2.63 13.95 6.00
CA LEU A 92 3.86 14.40 5.38
C LEU A 92 4.86 13.24 5.38
N VAL A 93 5.34 12.84 4.21
CA VAL A 93 6.36 11.79 4.07
C VAL A 93 7.73 12.44 4.12
N SER A 94 8.57 12.04 5.07
CA SER A 94 9.96 12.50 5.16
C SER A 94 10.90 11.63 4.32
N SER A 95 10.59 10.34 4.20
CA SER A 95 11.40 9.39 3.45
C SER A 95 10.58 8.18 3.00
N CYS A 96 11.03 7.51 1.94
CA CYS A 96 10.48 6.26 1.46
C CYS A 96 11.61 5.30 1.10
N PHE A 97 11.52 4.05 1.54
CA PHE A 97 12.53 3.03 1.29
C PHE A 97 11.91 1.79 0.63
N LYS A 98 12.62 1.23 -0.36
CA LYS A 98 12.25 -0.04 -0.99
C LYS A 98 12.92 -1.20 -0.27
N HIS A 99 12.11 -2.12 0.22
CA HIS A 99 12.54 -3.45 0.66
C HIS A 99 12.21 -4.48 -0.42
N GLU A 100 12.49 -5.77 -0.23
CA GLU A 100 12.22 -6.79 -1.25
C GLU A 100 10.72 -6.84 -1.61
N ASP A 101 9.87 -7.03 -0.61
CA ASP A 101 8.43 -7.26 -0.73
C ASP A 101 7.56 -6.04 -0.37
N HIS A 102 8.13 -4.97 0.19
CA HIS A 102 7.36 -3.80 0.62
C HIS A 102 8.06 -2.45 0.38
N TYR A 103 7.31 -1.38 0.61
CA TYR A 103 7.81 -0.01 0.77
C TYR A 103 7.55 0.46 2.19
N LYS A 104 8.52 1.15 2.79
CA LYS A 104 8.39 1.78 4.10
C LYS A 104 8.38 3.30 3.93
N PHE A 105 7.47 3.98 4.61
CA PHE A 105 7.31 5.42 4.62
C PHE A 105 7.52 5.92 6.03
N GLU A 106 8.45 6.85 6.23
CA GLU A 106 8.51 7.64 7.47
C GLU A 106 7.66 8.88 7.25
N MET A 107 6.75 9.15 8.18
CA MET A 107 5.78 10.20 7.99
C MET A 107 5.30 10.84 9.29
N THR A 108 4.65 11.99 9.17
CA THR A 108 4.11 12.77 10.28
C THR A 108 2.70 13.24 9.94
N ASN A 109 1.76 13.11 10.88
CA ASN A 109 0.39 13.64 10.69
C ASN A 109 0.33 15.15 10.97
N SER A 110 -0.85 15.76 10.82
CA SER A 110 -1.07 17.19 11.10
C SER A 110 -0.81 17.61 12.55
N GLU A 111 -0.77 16.67 13.49
CA GLU A 111 -0.50 16.90 14.91
C GLU A 111 0.99 16.81 15.25
N GLY A 112 1.86 16.53 14.28
CA GLY A 112 3.30 16.34 14.52
C GLY A 112 3.65 14.96 15.06
N ILE A 113 2.70 14.01 15.12
CA ILE A 113 2.93 12.66 15.58
C ILE A 113 3.62 11.86 14.47
N ALA A 114 4.72 11.19 14.82
CA ALA A 114 5.44 10.31 13.91
C ALA A 114 4.69 9.01 13.65
N TRP A 115 4.67 8.60 12.39
CA TRP A 115 4.07 7.36 11.91
C TRP A 115 5.02 6.65 10.94
N VAL A 116 4.95 5.34 10.92
CA VAL A 116 5.58 4.48 9.91
C VAL A 116 4.49 3.83 9.08
N GLY A 117 4.58 3.96 7.76
CA GLY A 117 3.67 3.32 6.81
C GLY A 117 4.38 2.17 6.12
N THR A 118 3.70 1.06 5.92
CA THR A 118 4.25 -0.09 5.21
C THR A 118 3.27 -0.58 4.17
N LEU A 119 3.72 -0.61 2.91
CA LEU A 119 2.96 -1.08 1.77
C LEU A 119 3.54 -2.39 1.26
N PHE A 120 2.87 -3.50 1.55
CA PHE A 120 3.28 -4.84 1.13
C PHE A 120 2.74 -5.16 -0.26
N LEU A 121 3.61 -5.71 -1.10
CA LEU A 121 3.30 -6.14 -2.44
C LEU A 121 3.48 -7.65 -2.60
N LYS A 122 2.53 -8.26 -3.30
CA LYS A 122 2.58 -9.66 -3.74
C LYS A 122 2.26 -9.73 -5.21
N ASN A 123 3.19 -10.26 -6.01
CA ASN A 123 3.05 -10.34 -7.46
C ASN A 123 2.69 -8.98 -8.10
N LYS A 124 3.31 -7.90 -7.61
CA LYS A 124 3.05 -6.49 -7.99
C LYS A 124 1.68 -5.92 -7.59
N ASN A 125 0.81 -6.72 -6.97
CA ASN A 125 -0.44 -6.26 -6.37
C ASN A 125 -0.21 -5.90 -4.90
N ILE A 126 -1.05 -5.04 -4.34
CA ILE A 126 -1.03 -4.82 -2.89
C ILE A 126 -1.60 -6.03 -2.18
N GLU A 127 -0.87 -6.51 -1.18
CA GLU A 127 -1.37 -7.50 -0.23
C GLU A 127 -1.83 -6.86 1.08
N LYS A 128 -1.21 -5.76 1.51
CA LYS A 128 -1.50 -5.11 2.79
C LYS A 128 -0.96 -3.69 2.81
N PHE A 129 -1.70 -2.77 3.41
CA PHE A 129 -1.15 -1.51 3.88
C PHE A 129 -1.25 -1.46 5.40
N SER A 130 -0.21 -0.98 6.07
CA SER A 130 -0.23 -0.78 7.52
C SER A 130 0.35 0.57 7.88
N ARG A 131 -0.08 1.12 9.00
CA ARG A 131 0.61 2.24 9.63
C ARG A 131 0.65 2.09 11.14
N GLU A 132 1.75 2.53 11.73
CA GLU A 132 2.04 2.42 13.15
C GLU A 132 2.50 3.78 13.67
N SER A 133 1.98 4.20 14.83
CA SER A 133 2.43 5.41 15.52
C SER A 133 3.40 5.07 16.65
N ALA A 134 4.16 6.06 17.11
CA ALA A 134 5.03 5.90 18.29
C ALA A 134 4.27 5.53 19.60
N SER A 135 2.95 5.70 19.62
CA SER A 135 2.07 5.23 20.71
C SER A 135 1.62 3.77 20.53
N ASP A 136 2.36 2.98 19.75
CA ASP A 136 2.13 1.56 19.42
C ASP A 136 0.75 1.25 18.81
N ILE A 137 0.04 2.28 18.30
CA ILE A 137 -1.22 2.07 17.58
C ILE A 137 -0.87 1.62 16.16
N THR A 138 -1.15 0.35 15.87
CA THR A 138 -1.07 -0.19 14.51
C THR A 138 -2.45 -0.28 13.89
N VAL A 139 -2.54 0.16 12.63
CA VAL A 139 -3.72 0.05 11.77
C VAL A 139 -3.36 -0.77 10.54
N PHE A 140 -4.14 -1.81 10.26
CA PHE A 140 -3.98 -2.66 9.08
C PHE A 140 -5.10 -2.43 8.08
N PHE A 141 -4.79 -2.57 6.80
CA PHE A 141 -5.75 -2.56 5.71
C PHE A 141 -5.45 -3.74 4.82
N LEU A 142 -6.30 -4.76 4.96
CA LEU A 142 -6.22 -5.97 4.15
C LEU A 142 -7.20 -5.85 2.98
N PRO A 143 -6.74 -6.03 1.73
CA PRO A 143 -7.63 -6.34 0.63
C PRO A 143 -8.37 -7.64 0.96
N ASN A 144 -9.67 -7.67 0.67
CA ASN A 144 -10.51 -8.86 0.84
C ASN A 144 -9.90 -10.05 0.08
N SER A 145 -9.16 -10.89 0.79
CA SER A 145 -8.87 -12.25 0.37
C SER A 145 -10.01 -13.06 0.95
N ILE A 146 -10.88 -13.61 0.11
CA ILE A 146 -11.92 -14.53 0.59
C ILE A 146 -11.19 -15.64 1.37
N HIS A 147 -11.24 -15.59 2.69
CA HIS A 147 -11.03 -16.78 3.51
C HIS A 147 -12.27 -17.64 3.29
N VAL A 148 -12.16 -18.58 2.34
CA VAL A 148 -13.05 -19.73 2.32
C VAL A 148 -12.80 -20.44 3.64
N LYS A 149 -13.82 -20.44 4.50
CA LYS A 149 -13.87 -21.26 5.72
C LYS A 149 -13.66 -22.73 5.41
#